data_AF-A0A7Y8AIT2-F1
#
_entry.id   AF-A0A7Y8AIT2-F1
#
_cell.length_a   1.000
_cell.length_b   1.000
_cell.length_c   1.000
_cell.angle_alpha   90.00
_cell.angle_beta   90.00
_cell.angle_gamma   90.00
#
_symmetry.space_group_name_H-M   'P 1'
#
loop_
_entity.id
_entity.type
_entity.pdbx_description
1 polymer ?
#
loop_
_entity_poly.entity_id
_entity_poly.type
_entity_poly.pdbx_seq_one_letter_code
_entity_poly.pdbx_strand_id
1 'polypeptide(L)'
;GITTLTVQIEKDGDTLALVPAGERGTSGLVVSGSKRNLIPFNTVHLPQRFTIKADEIQGIRAFGTRSELQSVQDVVNKRLAKARRQLDVTHEFQRLGALNGKIYDSDGKTVLLDLYDRFGVKRKSLPMGLIGEKKSFRVQCGEALDLQEDALGSVTRSGSRAFCGKNFWNA
;
A
#
# COMPACT_ATOMS: atom_id res chain seq x y z
N GLY A 1 -15.91 2.24 -1.17
CA GLY A 1 -16.10 1.89 0.23
C GLY A 1 -16.82 0.57 0.31
N ILE A 2 -16.67 -0.16 1.41
CA ILE A 2 -17.35 -1.44 1.65
C ILE A 2 -18.23 -1.29 2.89
N THR A 3 -19.32 -2.05 2.96
CA THR A 3 -20.26 -2.03 4.09
C THR A 3 -19.86 -3.00 5.20
N THR A 4 -18.91 -3.89 4.94
CA THR A 4 -18.44 -4.90 5.89
C THR A 4 -17.22 -4.44 6.68
N LEU A 5 -17.11 -4.89 7.93
CA LEU A 5 -15.94 -4.63 8.79
C LEU A 5 -14.70 -5.44 8.38
N THR A 6 -14.87 -6.39 7.46
CA THR A 6 -13.81 -7.27 6.98
C THR A 6 -13.85 -7.39 5.47
N VAL A 7 -12.68 -7.31 4.83
CA VAL A 7 -12.44 -7.69 3.44
C VAL A 7 -11.72 -9.02 3.45
N GLN A 8 -12.20 -9.99 2.69
CA GLN A 8 -11.50 -11.26 2.54
C GLN A 8 -10.90 -11.31 1.14
N ILE A 9 -9.61 -11.60 1.05
CA ILE A 9 -8.92 -11.81 -0.22
C ILE A 9 -8.69 -13.30 -0.38
N GLU A 10 -9.19 -13.87 -1.47
CA GLU A 10 -8.88 -15.24 -1.87
C GLU A 10 -7.53 -15.26 -2.56
N LYS A 11 -6.60 -16.07 -2.05
CA LYS A 11 -5.37 -16.42 -2.74
C LYS A 11 -5.55 -17.78 -3.39
N ASP A 12 -5.55 -17.81 -4.73
CA ASP A 12 -5.49 -19.05 -5.49
C ASP A 12 -4.05 -19.57 -5.50
N GLY A 13 -3.91 -20.86 -5.23
CA GLY A 13 -2.63 -21.54 -5.01
C GLY A 13 -2.16 -22.32 -6.23
N ASP A 14 -2.51 -21.91 -7.44
CA ASP A 14 -2.12 -22.61 -8.66
C ASP A 14 -0.58 -22.66 -8.78
N THR A 15 -0.02 -23.84 -8.53
CA THR A 15 1.39 -24.15 -8.74
C THR A 15 1.54 -24.91 -10.04
N LEU A 16 2.33 -24.38 -10.97
CA LEU A 16 2.75 -25.11 -12.16
C LEU A 16 3.71 -26.23 -11.73
N ALA A 17 3.30 -27.48 -11.92
CA ALA A 17 4.10 -28.68 -11.65
C ALA A 17 4.57 -29.32 -12.96
N LEU A 18 5.83 -29.77 -13.00
CA LEU A 18 6.36 -30.53 -14.12
C LEU A 18 5.77 -31.95 -14.10
N VAL A 19 5.25 -32.40 -15.25
CA VAL A 19 4.66 -33.74 -15.40
C VAL A 19 5.79 -34.76 -15.63
N PRO A 20 5.95 -35.78 -14.78
CA PRO A 20 6.96 -36.82 -15.00
C PRO A 20 6.60 -37.67 -16.23
N ALA A 21 7.60 -38.05 -17.03
CA ALA A 21 7.40 -38.96 -18.15
C ALA A 21 7.10 -40.38 -17.62
N GLY A 22 5.91 -40.90 -17.93
CA GLY A 22 5.50 -42.27 -17.58
C GLY A 22 5.71 -43.25 -18.74
N GLU A 23 5.96 -44.53 -18.42
CA GLU A 23 5.97 -45.61 -19.41
C GLU A 23 4.58 -45.80 -20.04
N ARG A 24 4.55 -46.23 -21.31
CA ARG A 24 3.28 -46.48 -22.01
C ARG A 24 2.51 -47.58 -21.27
N GLY A 25 1.33 -47.24 -20.76
CA GLY A 25 0.44 -48.16 -20.06
C GLY A 25 0.27 -47.90 -18.57
N THR A 26 1.04 -46.98 -17.96
CA THR A 26 0.83 -46.60 -16.55
C THR A 26 -0.25 -45.51 -16.41
N SER A 27 -0.99 -45.53 -15.30
CA SER A 27 -1.99 -44.50 -15.00
C SER A 27 -1.33 -43.13 -14.81
N GLY A 28 -1.89 -42.10 -15.44
CA GLY A 28 -1.35 -40.74 -15.41
C GLY A 28 -1.45 -40.09 -14.02
N LEU A 29 -0.67 -39.03 -13.80
CA LEU A 29 -0.75 -38.25 -12.56
C LEU A 29 -2.12 -37.55 -12.46
N VAL A 30 -2.83 -37.74 -11.35
CA VAL A 30 -4.10 -37.05 -11.10
C VAL A 30 -3.79 -35.62 -10.63
N VAL A 31 -4.14 -34.64 -11.46
CA VAL A 31 -4.04 -33.22 -11.08
C VAL A 31 -5.21 -32.91 -10.15
N SER A 32 -4.93 -32.75 -8.85
CA SER A 32 -5.91 -32.23 -7.89
C SER A 32 -6.12 -30.73 -8.12
N GLY A 33 -7.37 -30.26 -8.04
CA GLY A 33 -7.68 -28.82 -8.11
C GLY A 33 -7.02 -28.01 -6.99
N SER A 34 -6.78 -26.73 -7.24
CA SER A 34 -6.15 -25.84 -6.28
C SER A 34 -7.02 -25.65 -5.03
N LYS A 35 -6.37 -25.53 -3.87
CA LYS A 35 -7.03 -25.15 -2.62
C LYS A 35 -6.88 -23.64 -2.42
N ARG A 36 -8.01 -22.95 -2.27
CA ARG A 36 -8.05 -21.51 -2.03
C ARG A 36 -7.82 -21.20 -0.56
N ASN A 37 -6.97 -20.22 -0.28
CA ASN A 37 -6.76 -19.70 1.07
C ASN A 37 -7.41 -18.32 1.20
N LEU A 38 -8.31 -18.17 2.17
CA LEU A 38 -8.96 -16.90 2.51
C LEU A 38 -8.13 -16.15 3.55
N ILE A 39 -7.71 -14.93 3.21
CA ILE A 39 -6.98 -14.04 4.11
C ILE A 39 -7.89 -12.86 4.48
N PRO A 40 -8.40 -12.78 5.72
CA PRO A 40 -9.24 -11.67 6.17
C PRO A 40 -8.40 -10.45 6.57
N PHE A 41 -8.88 -9.27 6.14
CA PHE A 41 -8.38 -7.94 6.49
C PHE A 41 -9.48 -7.17 7.23
N ASN A 42 -9.18 -6.70 8.44
CA ASN A 42 -10.11 -5.86 9.18
C ASN A 42 -10.00 -4.40 8.72
N THR A 43 -11.14 -3.71 8.61
CA THR A 43 -11.17 -2.29 8.27
C THR A 43 -10.73 -1.42 9.44
N VAL A 44 -9.88 -0.43 9.18
CA VAL A 44 -9.48 0.59 10.16
C VAL A 44 -10.43 1.78 10.06
N HIS A 45 -10.91 2.26 11.22
CA HIS A 45 -11.77 3.44 11.30
C HIS A 45 -10.95 4.68 11.65
N LEU A 46 -11.08 5.75 10.85
CA LEU A 46 -10.36 7.02 11.04
C LEU A 46 -11.36 8.17 11.36
N PRO A 47 -11.84 8.28 12.61
CA PRO A 47 -12.82 9.30 12.97
C PRO A 47 -12.17 10.69 13.07
N GLN A 48 -12.80 11.70 12.47
CA GLN A 48 -12.48 13.10 12.70
C GLN A 48 -13.70 13.85 13.19
N ARG A 49 -13.54 14.60 14.28
CA ARG A 49 -14.60 15.42 14.89
C ARG A 49 -14.11 16.85 15.03
N PHE A 50 -15.00 17.80 14.79
CA PHE A 50 -14.75 19.22 15.04
C PHE A 50 -16.02 19.87 15.59
N THR A 51 -15.85 20.88 16.43
CA THR A 51 -16.95 21.64 17.03
C THR A 51 -16.73 23.11 16.71
N ILE A 52 -17.72 23.79 16.15
CA ILE A 52 -17.69 25.22 15.88
C ILE A 52 -18.43 25.93 17.00
N LYS A 53 -17.78 26.87 17.68
CA LYS A 53 -18.42 27.69 18.72
C LYS A 53 -19.05 28.94 18.11
N ALA A 54 -20.07 29.49 18.77
CA ALA A 54 -20.75 30.71 18.33
C ALA A 54 -19.81 31.91 18.24
N ASP A 55 -18.88 32.03 19.20
CA ASP A 55 -17.87 33.10 19.24
C ASP A 55 -16.92 33.07 18.03
N GLU A 56 -16.74 31.92 17.39
CA GLU A 56 -15.89 31.76 16.19
C GLU A 56 -16.62 32.11 14.89
N ILE A 57 -17.92 32.39 14.97
CA ILE A 57 -18.74 32.81 13.83
C ILE A 57 -19.06 34.30 13.98
N GLN A 58 -19.28 34.76 15.20
CA GLN A 58 -19.69 36.11 15.50
C GLN A 58 -18.56 37.11 15.21
N GLY A 59 -18.75 37.95 14.19
CA GLY A 59 -17.84 39.04 13.83
C GLY A 59 -16.70 38.67 12.89
N ILE A 60 -16.65 37.42 12.38
CA ILE A 60 -15.63 37.05 11.39
C ILE A 60 -16.06 37.52 10.00
N ARG A 61 -15.21 38.35 9.39
CA ARG A 61 -15.35 38.81 8.02
C ARG A 61 -14.85 37.73 7.06
N ALA A 62 -15.55 37.55 5.93
CA ALA A 62 -15.11 36.59 4.93
C ALA A 62 -13.71 36.96 4.41
N PHE A 63 -12.85 35.95 4.28
CA PHE A 63 -11.48 36.15 3.82
C PHE A 63 -11.48 36.66 2.37
N GLY A 64 -10.94 37.85 2.12
CA GLY A 64 -10.85 38.47 0.79
C GLY A 64 -11.91 39.53 0.48
N THR A 65 -12.90 39.76 1.35
CA THR A 65 -13.88 40.84 1.18
C THR A 65 -13.80 41.86 2.31
N ARG A 66 -14.11 43.11 1.99
CA ARG A 66 -14.04 44.27 2.91
C ARG A 66 -15.39 44.64 3.51
N SER A 67 -16.46 43.89 3.28
CA SER A 67 -17.82 44.26 3.72
C SER A 67 -18.71 43.08 4.09
N GLU A 68 -18.40 41.85 3.67
CA GLU A 68 -19.31 40.71 3.87
C GLU A 68 -18.99 39.94 5.15
N LEU A 69 -20.04 39.69 5.95
CA LEU A 69 -19.99 38.78 7.07
C LEU A 69 -19.84 37.35 6.55
N GLN A 70 -18.95 36.57 7.15
CA GLN A 70 -18.74 35.19 6.75
C GLN A 70 -19.99 34.36 7.10
N SER A 71 -20.52 33.61 6.13
CA SER A 71 -21.63 32.69 6.40
C SER A 71 -21.16 31.55 7.31
N VAL A 72 -22.03 31.13 8.23
CA VAL A 72 -21.84 29.91 9.04
C VAL A 72 -21.46 28.73 8.14
N GLN A 73 -22.08 28.64 6.97
CA GLN A 73 -21.85 27.56 6.01
C GLN A 73 -20.42 27.56 5.47
N ASP A 74 -19.81 28.73 5.27
CA ASP A 74 -18.44 28.83 4.76
C ASP A 74 -17.41 28.38 5.80
N VAL A 75 -17.65 28.68 7.08
CA VAL A 75 -16.80 28.22 8.19
C VAL A 75 -16.88 26.69 8.31
N VAL A 76 -18.09 26.13 8.22
CA VAL A 76 -18.32 24.67 8.21
C VAL A 76 -17.60 24.03 7.02
N ASN A 77 -17.80 24.55 5.81
CA ASN A 77 -17.17 24.03 4.59
C ASN A 77 -15.63 24.09 4.67
N LYS A 78 -15.07 25.17 5.23
CA LYS A 78 -13.61 25.30 5.42
C LYS A 78 -13.06 24.24 6.38
N ARG A 79 -13.78 23.94 7.46
CA ARG A 79 -13.38 22.87 8.39
C ARG A 79 -13.53 21.49 7.79
N LEU A 80 -14.63 21.23 7.08
CA LEU A 80 -14.82 19.99 6.33
C LEU A 80 -13.71 19.79 5.28
N ALA A 81 -13.32 20.84 4.57
CA ALA A 81 -12.22 20.78 3.61
C ALA A 81 -10.88 20.45 4.29
N LYS A 82 -10.60 21.03 5.47
CA LYS A 82 -9.41 20.70 6.26
C LYS A 82 -9.42 19.24 6.71
N ALA A 83 -10.55 18.76 7.21
CA ALA A 83 -10.73 17.38 7.65
C ALA A 83 -10.48 16.39 6.49
N ARG A 84 -11.09 16.65 5.33
CA ARG A 84 -10.85 15.86 4.10
C ARG A 84 -9.37 15.77 3.73
N ARG A 85 -8.67 16.90 3.68
CA ARG A 85 -7.22 16.90 3.37
C ARG A 85 -6.40 16.09 4.36
N GLN A 86 -6.74 16.13 5.65
CA GLN A 86 -6.05 15.32 6.66
C GLN A 86 -6.29 13.83 6.44
N LEU A 87 -7.53 13.42 6.13
CA LEU A 87 -7.85 12.03 5.78
C LEU A 87 -7.12 11.57 4.52
N ASP A 88 -7.04 12.42 3.49
CA ASP A 88 -6.33 12.11 2.25
C ASP A 88 -4.84 11.87 2.52
N VAL A 89 -4.21 12.70 3.36
CA VAL A 89 -2.80 12.51 3.77
C VAL A 89 -2.61 11.21 4.54
N THR A 90 -3.51 10.87 5.46
CA THR A 90 -3.45 9.58 6.19
C THR A 90 -3.61 8.40 5.23
N HIS A 91 -4.50 8.49 4.25
CA HIS A 91 -4.65 7.46 3.22
C HIS A 91 -3.38 7.29 2.40
N GLU A 92 -2.75 8.37 1.95
CA GLU A 92 -1.49 8.31 1.21
C GLU A 92 -0.35 7.72 2.06
N PHE A 93 -0.28 8.08 3.35
CA PHE A 93 0.68 7.49 4.27
C PHE A 93 0.48 5.98 4.44
N GLN A 94 -0.76 5.54 4.60
CA GLN A 94 -1.09 4.11 4.69
C GLN A 94 -0.82 3.36 3.36
N ARG A 95 -1.08 3.99 2.21
CA ARG A 95 -0.75 3.43 0.88
C ARG A 95 0.75 3.24 0.69
N LEU A 96 1.56 4.22 1.13
CA LEU A 96 3.01 4.12 1.09
C LEU A 96 3.51 3.03 2.06
N GLY A 97 2.91 2.91 3.24
CA GLY A 97 3.16 1.82 4.18
C GLY A 97 2.85 0.44 3.56
N ALA A 98 1.71 0.33 2.87
CA ALA A 98 1.33 -0.89 2.17
C ALA A 98 2.33 -1.28 1.07
N LEU A 99 2.87 -0.31 0.33
CA LEU A 99 3.94 -0.55 -0.65
C LEU A 99 5.21 -1.11 0.01
N ASN A 100 5.55 -0.62 1.20
CA ASN A 100 6.67 -1.12 2.00
C ASN A 100 6.36 -2.43 2.76
N GLY A 101 5.11 -2.92 2.67
CA GLY A 101 4.64 -4.15 3.31
C GLY A 101 4.20 -4.02 4.77
N LYS A 102 4.30 -2.85 5.39
CA LYS A 102 3.79 -2.60 6.76
C LYS A 102 2.99 -1.31 6.80
N ILE A 103 1.73 -1.42 7.18
CA ILE A 103 0.83 -0.29 7.35
C ILE A 103 0.97 0.21 8.79
N TYR A 104 1.40 1.45 8.94
CA TYR A 104 1.54 2.12 10.24
C TYR A 104 0.35 3.04 10.51
N ASP A 105 0.09 3.29 11.78
CA ASP A 105 -0.82 4.34 12.22
C ASP A 105 -0.19 5.74 12.08
N SER A 106 -0.95 6.78 12.40
CA SER A 106 -0.51 8.19 12.32
C SER A 106 0.82 8.48 13.02
N ASP A 107 1.18 7.70 14.04
CA ASP A 107 2.40 7.88 14.84
C ASP A 107 3.66 7.32 14.14
N GLY A 108 3.48 6.60 13.02
CA GLY A 108 4.56 6.00 12.24
C GLY A 108 5.31 4.85 12.94
N LYS A 109 4.83 4.41 14.11
CA LYS A 109 5.47 3.36 14.93
C LYS A 109 4.56 2.16 15.16
N THR A 110 3.29 2.40 15.44
CA THR A 110 2.29 1.35 15.66
C THR A 110 1.95 0.70 14.32
N VAL A 111 2.24 -0.60 14.20
CA VAL A 111 1.91 -1.38 13.00
C VAL A 111 0.44 -1.78 13.11
N LEU A 112 -0.39 -1.24 12.23
CA LEU A 112 -1.79 -1.62 12.10
C LEU A 112 -1.94 -2.95 11.37
N LEU A 113 -1.11 -3.18 10.35
CA LEU A 113 -1.15 -4.41 9.57
C LEU A 113 0.21 -4.73 8.95
N ASP A 114 0.72 -5.93 9.21
CA ASP A 114 1.90 -6.48 8.54
C ASP A 114 1.47 -7.37 7.38
N LEU A 115 1.72 -6.92 6.15
CA LEU A 115 1.37 -7.67 4.94
C LEU A 115 2.29 -8.87 4.74
N TYR A 116 3.55 -8.79 5.19
CA TYR A 116 4.50 -9.89 5.05
C TYR A 116 4.07 -11.10 5.87
N ASP A 117 3.66 -10.88 7.12
CA ASP A 117 3.17 -11.93 7.99
C ASP A 117 1.84 -12.51 7.49
N ARG A 118 0.93 -11.63 7.00
CA ARG A 118 -0.38 -12.07 6.48
C ARG A 118 -0.28 -12.89 5.20
N PHE A 119 0.64 -12.56 4.31
CA PHE A 119 0.85 -13.31 3.06
C PHE A 119 1.91 -14.41 3.17
N GLY A 120 2.62 -14.50 4.29
CA GLY A 120 3.71 -15.46 4.51
C GLY A 120 4.95 -15.18 3.64
N VAL A 121 5.17 -13.93 3.23
CA VAL A 121 6.25 -13.55 2.32
C VAL A 121 7.39 -12.91 3.11
N LYS A 122 8.63 -13.35 2.88
CA LYS A 122 9.82 -12.71 3.47
C LYS A 122 10.27 -11.53 2.61
N ARG A 123 10.48 -10.38 3.25
CA ARG A 123 11.05 -9.19 2.57
C ARG A 123 12.50 -9.45 2.18
N LYS A 124 12.80 -9.36 0.88
CA LYS A 124 14.18 -9.29 0.37
C LYS A 124 14.65 -7.83 0.40
N SER A 125 15.93 -7.60 0.71
CA SER A 125 16.54 -6.27 0.73
C SER A 125 17.90 -6.33 0.03
N LEU A 126 18.15 -5.36 -0.85
CA LEU A 126 19.41 -5.21 -1.57
C LEU A 126 19.90 -3.75 -1.39
N PRO A 127 21.05 -3.51 -0.75
CA PRO A 127 21.63 -2.17 -0.67
C PRO A 127 22.20 -1.76 -2.04
N MET A 128 21.71 -0.65 -2.58
CA MET A 128 22.23 -0.06 -3.81
C MET A 128 23.46 0.79 -3.50
N GLY A 129 24.64 0.30 -3.88
CA GLY A 129 25.92 0.98 -3.65
C GLY A 129 26.14 2.10 -4.66
N LEU A 130 25.38 3.20 -4.54
CA LEU A 130 25.44 4.35 -5.46
C LEU A 130 26.72 5.20 -5.29
N ILE A 131 27.34 5.14 -4.11
CA ILE A 131 28.52 5.94 -3.78
C ILE A 131 29.74 5.01 -3.78
N GLY A 132 30.57 5.13 -4.82
CA GLY A 132 31.85 4.41 -4.97
C GLY A 132 31.96 3.55 -6.24
N GLU A 133 33.19 3.29 -6.69
CA GLU A 133 33.52 2.69 -8.01
C GLU A 133 33.22 1.18 -8.20
N LYS A 134 32.51 0.48 -7.30
CA LYS A 134 32.65 -0.98 -7.24
C LYS A 134 31.63 -1.83 -8.02
N LYS A 135 30.53 -1.28 -8.56
CA LYS A 135 29.64 -2.00 -9.49
C LYS A 135 28.88 -1.01 -10.37
N SER A 136 28.73 -1.33 -11.65
CA SER A 136 27.83 -0.58 -12.55
C SER A 136 26.41 -0.64 -12.00
N PHE A 137 25.78 0.52 -11.81
CA PHE A 137 24.40 0.67 -11.34
C PHE A 137 23.41 -0.22 -12.11
N ARG A 138 23.66 -0.43 -13.41
CA ARG A 138 22.86 -1.29 -14.27
C ARG A 138 22.85 -2.75 -13.82
N VAL A 139 23.99 -3.26 -13.33
CA VAL A 139 24.12 -4.64 -12.84
C VAL A 139 23.34 -4.80 -11.54
N GLN A 140 23.41 -3.83 -10.62
CA GLN A 140 22.65 -3.87 -9.37
C GLN A 140 21.13 -3.80 -9.63
N CYS A 141 20.69 -3.00 -10.61
CA CYS A 141 19.29 -2.99 -11.06
C CYS A 141 18.85 -4.34 -11.66
N GLY A 142 19.74 -5.02 -12.40
CA GLY A 142 19.51 -6.39 -12.88
C GLY A 142 19.32 -7.36 -11.72
N GLU A 143 20.24 -7.37 -10.75
CA GLU A 143 20.15 -8.21 -9.54
C GLU A 143 18.85 -7.97 -8.75
N ALA A 144 18.37 -6.73 -8.68
CA ALA A 144 17.09 -6.42 -8.05
C ALA A 144 15.88 -6.97 -8.82
N LEU A 145 15.93 -6.97 -10.16
CA LEU A 145 14.90 -7.57 -11.00
C LEU A 145 14.92 -9.10 -10.87
N ASP A 146 16.10 -9.71 -10.84
CA ASP A 146 16.25 -11.16 -10.64
C ASP A 146 15.71 -11.58 -9.27
N LEU A 147 16.02 -10.84 -8.20
CA LEU A 147 15.48 -11.11 -6.86
C LEU A 147 13.95 -10.99 -6.81
N GLN A 148 13.38 -10.07 -7.60
CA GLN A 148 11.94 -9.90 -7.75
C GLN A 148 11.33 -11.09 -8.50
N GLU A 149 11.95 -11.54 -9.60
CA GLU A 149 11.51 -12.70 -10.38
C GLU A 149 11.57 -13.99 -9.54
N ASP A 150 12.66 -14.22 -8.81
CA ASP A 150 12.79 -15.34 -7.87
C ASP A 150 11.71 -15.33 -6.77
N ALA A 151 11.24 -14.15 -6.36
CA ALA A 151 10.18 -14.02 -5.35
C ALA A 151 8.78 -14.22 -5.93
N LEU A 152 8.57 -13.84 -7.20
CA LEU A 152 7.31 -14.05 -7.94
C LEU A 152 7.17 -15.50 -8.43
N GLY A 153 8.28 -16.22 -8.61
CA GLY A 153 8.28 -17.58 -9.12
C GLY A 153 7.75 -17.63 -10.55
N SER A 154 6.65 -18.35 -10.75
CA SER A 154 6.14 -18.68 -12.09
C SER A 154 5.15 -17.65 -12.69
N VAL A 155 4.98 -16.48 -12.06
CA VAL A 155 4.03 -15.46 -12.52
C VAL A 155 4.70 -14.51 -13.50
N THR A 156 4.11 -14.32 -14.68
CA THR A 156 4.61 -13.39 -15.70
C THR A 156 4.45 -11.95 -15.24
N ARG A 157 5.54 -11.18 -15.33
CA ARG A 157 5.58 -9.76 -14.98
C ARG A 157 5.26 -8.89 -16.21
N SER A 158 4.33 -7.94 -16.06
CA SER A 158 4.03 -6.94 -17.10
C SER A 158 4.97 -5.73 -17.09
N GLY A 159 5.65 -5.47 -15.96
CA GLY A 159 6.68 -4.44 -15.82
C GLY A 159 7.15 -4.27 -14.37
N SER A 160 8.23 -3.52 -14.16
CA SER A 160 8.73 -3.10 -12.83
C SER A 160 8.85 -1.60 -12.80
N ARG A 161 8.42 -0.99 -11.70
CA ARG A 161 8.58 0.43 -11.43
C ARG A 161 9.29 0.58 -10.09
N ALA A 162 10.40 1.33 -10.08
CA ALA A 162 11.08 1.72 -8.87
C ALA A 162 10.58 3.08 -8.40
N PHE A 163 10.33 3.22 -7.10
CA PHE A 163 10.06 4.50 -6.46
C PHE A 163 11.31 4.94 -5.69
N CYS A 164 11.90 6.05 -6.11
CA CYS A 164 13.16 6.54 -5.57
C CYS A 164 12.95 7.83 -4.78
N GLY A 165 13.53 7.90 -3.58
CA GLY A 165 13.54 9.12 -2.77
C GLY A 165 14.60 10.12 -3.24
N LYS A 166 14.50 11.36 -2.74
CA LYS A 166 15.44 12.45 -3.07
C LYS A 166 16.91 12.07 -2.86
N ASN A 167 17.23 11.34 -1.78
CA ASN A 167 18.60 10.93 -1.48
C ASN A 167 19.15 9.91 -2.49
N PHE A 168 18.28 9.10 -3.11
CA PHE A 168 18.67 8.17 -4.17
C PHE A 168 18.83 8.88 -5.51
N TRP A 169 18.01 9.90 -5.78
CA TRP A 169 18.06 10.67 -7.03
C TRP A 169 19.22 11.68 -7.08
N ASN A 170 19.64 12.17 -5.91
CA ASN A 170 20.72 13.16 -5.79
C ASN A 170 22.09 12.53 -5.51
N ALA A 171 22.15 11.23 -5.26
CA ALA A 171 23.40 10.47 -5.11
C ALA A 171 23.93 10.06 -6.48
#